data_AF-A0A6I4TIJ4-F1
#
_entry.id   AF-A0A6I4TIJ4-F1
#
_cell.length_a   1.000
_cell.length_b   1.000
_cell.length_c   1.000
_cell.angle_alpha   90.00
_cell.angle_beta   90.00
_cell.angle_gamma   90.00
#
_symmetry.space_group_name_H-M   'P 1'
#
loop_
_entity.id
_entity.type
_entity.pdbx_description
1 polymer ?
#
loop_
_entity_poly.entity_id
_entity_poly.type
_entity_poly.pdbx_seq_one_letter_code
_entity_poly.pdbx_strand_id
1 'polypeptide(L)'
;MRCLAQDVLLDHKVEDLIADGCSLPRWGFAIPGPYNGATGEERVYAWQKNQIAWRLGWLPRNQTCSICETRPADQGHQEIYMRAFALMPVCRSCHVRLHRRFGDPDRWQAFVDQLSPDNWARMLLPEQLDRVDAMRIAAELDWLSALAAFSEVWRAAR
;
A
#
# COMPACT_ATOMS: atom_id res chain seq x y z
N MET A 1 -8.46 24.18 10.34
CA MET A 1 -9.17 22.90 10.05
C MET A 1 -8.35 22.17 9.00
N ARG A 2 -7.71 21.04 9.31
CA ARG A 2 -6.98 20.25 8.30
C ARG A 2 -8.01 19.40 7.55
N CYS A 3 -8.06 19.51 6.22
CA CYS A 3 -8.85 18.59 5.40
C CYS A 3 -8.15 17.22 5.47
N LEU A 4 -8.86 16.16 5.84
CA LEU A 4 -8.31 14.80 5.81
C LEU A 4 -8.25 14.31 4.36
N ALA A 5 -7.26 13.48 4.04
CA ALA A 5 -7.20 12.84 2.74
C ALA A 5 -8.35 11.84 2.55
N GLN A 6 -8.75 11.62 1.30
CA GLN A 6 -9.95 10.86 0.95
C GLN A 6 -9.92 9.42 1.48
N ASP A 7 -8.78 8.76 1.44
CA ASP A 7 -8.60 7.40 1.96
C ASP A 7 -8.67 7.35 3.49
N VAL A 8 -8.28 8.41 4.21
CA VAL A 8 -8.48 8.52 5.67
C VAL A 8 -9.96 8.69 6.01
N LEU A 9 -10.67 9.52 5.22
CA LEU A 9 -12.12 9.66 5.36
C LEU A 9 -12.85 8.35 5.07
N LEU A 10 -12.37 7.57 4.09
CA LEU A 10 -12.89 6.24 3.80
C LEU A 10 -12.58 5.26 4.94
N ASP A 11 -11.40 5.38 5.55
CA ASP A 11 -11.02 4.58 6.72
C ASP A 11 -11.99 4.77 7.88
N HIS A 12 -12.25 6.03 8.27
CA HIS A 12 -13.21 6.32 9.32
C HIS A 12 -14.61 5.77 9.02
N LYS A 13 -15.08 5.90 7.77
CA LYS A 13 -16.39 5.34 7.37
C LYS A 13 -16.46 3.83 7.54
N VAL A 14 -15.38 3.11 7.27
CA VAL A 14 -15.34 1.65 7.43
C VAL A 14 -15.19 1.26 8.90
N GLU A 15 -14.40 2.00 9.69
CA GLU A 15 -14.32 1.82 11.14
C GLU A 15 -15.68 2.05 11.82
N ASP A 16 -16.44 3.08 11.41
CA ASP A 16 -17.80 3.34 11.91
C ASP A 16 -18.72 2.14 11.63
N LEU A 17 -18.67 1.56 10.42
CA LEU A 17 -19.44 0.35 10.10
C LEU A 17 -19.04 -0.84 10.98
N ILE A 18 -17.74 -1.03 11.23
CA ILE A 18 -17.25 -2.12 12.08
C ILE A 18 -17.73 -1.92 13.53
N ALA A 19 -17.68 -0.68 14.04
CA ALA A 19 -18.21 -0.32 15.36
C ALA A 19 -19.72 -0.58 15.47
N ASP A 20 -20.47 -0.36 14.39
CA ASP A 20 -21.90 -0.63 14.28
C ASP A 20 -22.24 -2.13 14.06
N GLY A 21 -21.23 -3.01 14.13
CA GLY A 21 -21.41 -4.46 14.07
C GLY A 21 -21.26 -5.08 12.68
N CYS A 22 -20.70 -4.37 11.70
CA CYS A 22 -20.32 -4.96 10.43
C CYS A 22 -19.29 -6.07 10.64
N SER A 23 -19.63 -7.30 10.25
CA SER A 23 -18.75 -8.45 10.40
C SER A 23 -17.50 -8.33 9.53
N LEU A 24 -16.31 -8.51 10.12
CA LEU A 24 -15.06 -8.58 9.38
C LEU A 24 -15.00 -9.85 8.52
N PRO A 25 -14.67 -9.75 7.22
CA PRO A 25 -14.44 -10.93 6.37
C PRO A 25 -13.34 -11.82 6.95
N ARG A 26 -13.53 -13.14 6.93
CA ARG A 26 -12.53 -14.09 7.44
C ARG A 26 -11.27 -14.11 6.55
N TRP A 27 -10.10 -13.97 7.16
CA TRP A 27 -8.83 -14.29 6.52
C TRP A 27 -8.64 -15.81 6.47
N GLY A 28 -8.51 -16.35 5.25
CA GLY A 28 -8.46 -17.80 5.00
C GLY A 28 -7.06 -18.41 4.95
N PHE A 29 -6.00 -17.60 5.14
CA PHE A 29 -4.61 -18.01 4.96
C PHE A 29 -3.80 -17.86 6.25
N ALA A 30 -2.54 -18.28 6.23
CA ALA A 30 -1.61 -17.93 7.31
C ALA A 30 -1.48 -16.40 7.43
N ILE A 31 -1.23 -15.92 8.66
CA ILE A 31 -0.95 -14.50 8.91
C ILE A 31 0.35 -14.16 8.15
N PRO A 32 0.35 -13.12 7.29
CA PRO A 32 1.54 -12.76 6.54
C PRO A 32 2.62 -12.18 7.46
N GLY A 33 3.88 -12.22 7.05
CA GLY A 33 4.96 -11.57 7.80
C GLY A 33 4.80 -10.04 7.88
N PRO A 34 5.61 -9.36 8.70
CA PRO A 34 5.59 -7.90 8.76
C PRO A 34 5.99 -7.27 7.41
N TYR A 35 5.55 -6.03 7.19
CA TYR A 35 5.83 -5.27 5.98
C TYR A 35 5.78 -3.77 6.27
N ASN A 36 6.89 -3.06 6.04
CA ASN A 36 6.99 -1.59 6.21
C ASN A 36 6.37 -1.09 7.52
N GLY A 37 6.89 -1.58 8.65
CA GLY A 37 6.43 -1.17 9.98
C GLY A 37 5.10 -1.77 10.45
N ALA A 38 4.35 -2.45 9.57
CA ALA A 38 3.11 -3.13 9.92
C ALA A 38 3.34 -4.60 10.27
N THR A 39 2.62 -5.06 11.28
CA THR A 39 2.49 -6.47 11.68
C THR A 39 1.64 -7.25 10.68
N GLY A 40 1.68 -8.58 10.75
CA GLY A 40 0.84 -9.43 9.90
C GLY A 40 -0.65 -9.19 10.12
N GLU A 41 -1.04 -8.99 11.37
CA GLU A 41 -2.41 -8.72 11.80
C GLU A 41 -2.91 -7.38 11.28
N GLU A 42 -2.10 -6.32 11.34
CA GLU A 42 -2.45 -5.01 10.75
C GLU A 42 -2.66 -5.12 9.23
N ARG A 43 -1.86 -5.94 8.54
CA ARG A 43 -2.03 -6.19 7.10
C ARG A 43 -3.33 -6.94 6.80
N VAL A 44 -3.67 -7.93 7.62
CA VAL A 44 -4.95 -8.66 7.52
C VAL A 44 -6.12 -7.71 7.79
N TYR A 45 -6.03 -6.87 8.81
CA TYR A 45 -7.08 -5.91 9.15
C TYR A 45 -7.33 -4.90 8.03
N ALA A 46 -6.26 -4.35 7.44
CA ALA A 46 -6.37 -3.49 6.27
C ALA A 46 -7.04 -4.22 5.09
N TRP A 47 -6.67 -5.49 4.84
CA TRP A 47 -7.35 -6.31 3.83
C TRP A 47 -8.84 -6.47 4.13
N GLN A 48 -9.24 -6.71 5.39
CA GLN A 48 -10.65 -6.84 5.78
C GLN A 48 -11.43 -5.55 5.52
N LYS A 49 -10.85 -4.39 5.85
CA LYS A 49 -11.42 -3.08 5.55
C LYS A 49 -11.62 -2.87 4.04
N ASN A 50 -10.64 -3.26 3.24
CA ASN A 50 -10.71 -3.20 1.77
C ASN A 50 -11.82 -4.09 1.21
N GLN A 51 -12.00 -5.30 1.77
CA GLN A 51 -13.10 -6.19 1.39
C GLN A 51 -14.48 -5.57 1.69
N ILE A 52 -14.64 -4.90 2.84
CA ILE A 52 -15.89 -4.20 3.16
C ILE A 52 -16.16 -3.10 2.13
N ALA A 53 -15.18 -2.23 1.87
CA ALA A 53 -15.34 -1.14 0.91
C ALA A 53 -15.61 -1.63 -0.53
N TRP A 54 -14.95 -2.70 -0.98
CA TRP A 54 -15.23 -3.32 -2.29
C TRP A 54 -16.62 -3.94 -2.39
N ARG A 55 -17.16 -4.50 -1.31
CA ARG A 55 -18.54 -5.05 -1.27
C ARG A 55 -19.58 -3.94 -1.36
N LEU A 56 -19.29 -2.79 -0.75
CA LEU A 56 -20.13 -1.60 -0.80
C LEU A 56 -19.96 -0.77 -2.08
N GLY A 57 -19.02 -1.15 -2.96
CA GLY A 57 -18.76 -0.45 -4.22
C GLY A 57 -18.03 0.88 -4.05
N TRP A 58 -17.40 1.13 -2.90
CA TRP A 58 -16.68 2.38 -2.61
C TRP A 58 -15.28 2.44 -3.21
N LEU A 59 -14.72 1.28 -3.55
CA LEU A 59 -13.44 1.17 -4.22
C LEU A 59 -13.61 0.78 -5.69
N PRO A 60 -12.82 1.37 -6.61
CA PRO A 60 -12.87 1.03 -8.03
C PRO A 60 -12.48 -0.42 -8.28
N ARG A 61 -13.13 -1.04 -9.28
CA ARG A 61 -12.83 -2.37 -9.82
C ARG A 61 -12.32 -2.26 -11.25
N ASN A 62 -11.69 -3.32 -11.76
CA ASN A 62 -11.23 -3.43 -13.16
C ASN A 62 -10.25 -2.33 -13.58
N GLN A 63 -9.39 -1.89 -12.66
CA GLN A 63 -8.37 -0.91 -12.96
C GLN A 63 -7.25 -1.55 -13.80
N THR A 64 -6.45 -0.72 -14.49
CA THR A 64 -5.18 -1.14 -15.08
C THR A 64 -4.10 -1.12 -14.00
N CYS A 65 -3.13 -2.04 -14.09
CA CYS A 65 -1.95 -2.06 -13.21
C CYS A 65 -1.19 -0.74 -13.30
N SER A 66 -1.08 -0.02 -12.18
CA SER A 66 -0.36 1.25 -12.06
C SER A 66 1.17 1.15 -12.18
N ILE A 67 1.72 -0.08 -12.24
CA ILE A 67 3.16 -0.30 -12.39
C ILE A 67 3.52 -0.62 -13.85
N CYS A 68 2.86 -1.61 -14.44
CA CYS A 68 3.21 -2.07 -15.79
C CYS A 68 2.27 -1.55 -16.88
N GLU A 69 1.15 -0.92 -16.52
CA GLU A 69 0.19 -0.23 -17.40
C GLU A 69 -0.42 -1.06 -18.54
N THR A 70 -0.17 -2.37 -18.55
CA THR A 70 -0.46 -3.27 -19.67
C THR A 70 -1.39 -4.43 -19.29
N ARG A 71 -1.64 -4.61 -17.99
CA ARG A 71 -2.41 -5.75 -17.46
C ARG A 71 -3.51 -5.25 -16.53
N PRO A 72 -4.63 -5.99 -16.44
CA PRO A 72 -5.64 -5.70 -15.42
C PRO A 72 -5.02 -5.81 -14.02
N ALA A 73 -5.40 -4.87 -13.14
CA ALA A 73 -5.13 -4.93 -11.72
C ALA A 73 -6.20 -5.81 -11.06
N ASP A 74 -5.81 -7.03 -10.74
CA ASP A 74 -6.61 -7.99 -9.97
C ASP A 74 -6.43 -7.82 -8.46
N GLN A 75 -5.50 -6.94 -8.04
CA GLN A 75 -5.10 -6.75 -6.64
C GLN A 75 -4.87 -5.26 -6.34
N GLY A 76 -5.04 -4.89 -5.07
CA GLY A 76 -4.58 -3.61 -4.54
C GLY A 76 -3.36 -3.84 -3.66
N HIS A 77 -2.30 -3.05 -3.87
CA HIS A 77 -1.12 -3.03 -3.01
C HIS A 77 -1.18 -1.85 -2.06
N GLN A 78 -0.75 -2.07 -0.82
CA GLN A 78 -0.60 -1.01 0.17
C GLN A 78 0.85 -0.96 0.57
N GLU A 79 1.48 0.18 0.31
CA GLU A 79 2.86 0.37 0.72
C GLU A 79 2.97 0.74 2.20
N ILE A 80 2.01 1.53 2.69
CA ILE A 80 1.90 2.00 4.07
C ILE A 80 0.57 1.50 4.65
N TYR A 81 0.61 0.37 5.37
CA TYR A 81 -0.61 -0.31 5.84
C TYR A 81 -1.40 0.46 6.92
N MET A 82 -0.79 1.48 7.55
CA MET A 82 -1.48 2.43 8.42
C MET A 82 -2.50 3.29 7.66
N ARG A 83 -2.47 3.29 6.32
CA ARG A 83 -3.48 3.89 5.45
C ARG A 83 -4.18 2.80 4.65
N ALA A 84 -5.26 2.25 5.22
CA ALA A 84 -5.92 1.06 4.69
C ALA A 84 -6.38 1.22 3.22
N PHE A 85 -6.75 2.45 2.85
CA PHE A 85 -7.31 2.78 1.55
C PHE A 85 -6.35 3.52 0.61
N ALA A 86 -5.08 3.67 1.00
CA ALA A 86 -3.98 4.12 0.13
C ALA A 86 -3.54 3.00 -0.83
N LEU A 87 -4.49 2.50 -1.62
CA LEU A 87 -4.35 1.33 -2.47
C LEU A 87 -3.85 1.70 -3.87
N MET A 88 -2.76 1.07 -4.28
CA MET A 88 -2.27 1.13 -5.66
C MET A 88 -2.79 -0.08 -6.44
N PRO A 89 -3.50 0.10 -7.56
CA PRO A 89 -3.96 -1.02 -8.37
C PRO A 89 -2.76 -1.69 -9.02
N VAL A 90 -2.57 -2.99 -8.78
CA VAL A 90 -1.46 -3.76 -9.32
C VAL A 90 -1.92 -5.11 -9.84
N CYS A 91 -1.29 -5.59 -10.90
CA CYS A 91 -1.45 -6.98 -11.33
C CYS A 91 -0.64 -7.92 -10.42
N ARG A 92 -1.08 -9.18 -10.30
CA ARG A 92 -0.40 -10.23 -9.54
C ARG A 92 1.11 -10.29 -9.74
N SER A 93 1.59 -10.17 -10.98
CA SER A 93 3.02 -10.26 -11.29
C SER A 93 3.82 -9.07 -10.75
N CYS A 94 3.27 -7.85 -10.81
CA CYS A 94 3.90 -6.67 -10.20
C CYS A 94 3.81 -6.73 -8.67
N HIS A 95 2.68 -7.21 -8.12
CA HIS A 95 2.51 -7.39 -6.67
C HIS A 95 3.54 -8.34 -6.07
N VAL A 96 3.80 -9.48 -6.73
CA VAL A 96 4.86 -10.41 -6.30
C VAL A 96 6.24 -9.76 -6.37
N ARG A 97 6.54 -8.94 -7.39
CA ARG A 97 7.82 -8.21 -7.47
C ARG A 97 7.97 -7.23 -6.32
N LEU A 98 6.92 -6.47 -6.00
CA LEU A 98 6.91 -5.56 -4.83
C LEU A 98 7.30 -6.31 -3.56
N HIS A 99 6.62 -7.40 -3.23
CA HIS A 99 6.89 -8.13 -2.00
C HIS A 99 8.25 -8.85 -1.97
N ARG A 100 8.83 -9.17 -3.14
CA ARG A 100 10.14 -9.80 -3.22
C ARG A 100 11.30 -8.83 -3.17
N ARG A 101 11.07 -7.52 -3.36
CA ARG A 101 12.14 -6.54 -3.52
C ARG A 101 13.14 -6.50 -2.37
N PHE A 102 12.69 -6.76 -1.14
CA PHE A 102 13.56 -6.76 0.04
C PHE A 102 14.54 -7.94 0.06
N GLY A 103 14.19 -9.05 -0.59
CA GLY A 103 15.05 -10.23 -0.65
C GLY A 103 15.97 -10.24 -1.88
N ASP A 104 15.72 -9.38 -2.86
CA ASP A 104 16.47 -9.29 -4.12
C ASP A 104 16.45 -7.83 -4.63
N PRO A 105 17.18 -6.92 -3.94
CA PRO A 105 17.12 -5.48 -4.21
C PRO A 105 17.71 -5.11 -5.57
N ASP A 106 18.74 -5.82 -6.04
CA ASP A 106 19.34 -5.57 -7.35
C ASP A 106 18.37 -5.90 -8.49
N ARG A 107 17.64 -7.02 -8.37
CA ARG A 107 16.60 -7.38 -9.34
C ARG A 107 15.43 -6.41 -9.30
N TRP A 108 15.10 -5.89 -8.13
CA TRP A 108 14.11 -4.82 -8.01
C TRP A 108 14.58 -3.57 -8.74
N GLN A 109 15.82 -3.14 -8.52
CA GLN A 109 16.40 -1.97 -9.18
C GLN A 109 16.37 -2.11 -10.70
N ALA A 110 16.87 -3.24 -11.21
CA ALA A 110 16.87 -3.54 -12.64
C ALA A 110 15.46 -3.55 -13.26
N PHE A 111 14.43 -3.88 -12.46
CA PHE A 111 13.03 -3.80 -12.89
C PHE A 111 12.52 -2.35 -12.92
N VAL A 112 12.73 -1.57 -11.86
CA VAL A 112 12.21 -0.19 -11.79
C VAL A 112 12.92 0.73 -12.77
N ASP A 113 14.16 0.44 -13.16
CA ASP A 113 14.89 1.17 -14.20
C ASP A 113 14.22 1.09 -15.58
N GLN A 114 13.42 0.05 -15.82
CA GLN A 114 12.64 -0.12 -17.05
C GLN A 114 11.29 0.61 -17.04
N LEU A 115 10.89 1.16 -15.88
CA LEU A 115 9.62 1.89 -15.73
C LEU A 115 9.78 3.36 -16.08
N SER A 116 8.67 4.01 -16.45
CA SER A 116 8.63 5.46 -16.65
C SER A 116 9.14 6.22 -15.42
N PRO A 117 9.89 7.32 -15.57
CA PRO A 117 10.46 8.07 -14.43
C PRO A 117 9.44 8.53 -13.38
N ASP A 118 8.19 8.77 -13.79
CA ASP A 118 7.07 9.16 -12.93
C ASP A 118 6.35 7.97 -12.28
N ASN A 119 6.76 6.74 -12.58
CA ASN A 119 6.14 5.56 -12.00
C ASN A 119 6.45 5.48 -10.49
N TRP A 120 5.40 5.49 -9.67
CA TRP A 120 5.50 5.47 -8.21
C TRP A 120 6.33 4.31 -7.66
N ALA A 121 6.41 3.17 -8.38
CA ALA A 121 7.23 2.04 -7.95
C ALA A 121 8.72 2.42 -7.86
N ARG A 122 9.19 3.39 -8.66
CA ARG A 122 10.56 3.93 -8.61
C ARG A 122 10.84 4.68 -7.30
N MET A 123 9.82 5.05 -6.54
CA MET A 123 9.96 5.71 -5.24
C MET A 123 10.19 4.71 -4.12
N LEU A 124 9.91 3.42 -4.33
CA LEU A 124 9.93 2.45 -3.25
C LEU A 124 11.35 2.06 -2.86
N LEU A 125 11.55 1.92 -1.55
CA LEU A 125 12.80 1.48 -0.98
C LEU A 125 13.04 -0.01 -1.24
N PRO A 126 14.30 -0.41 -1.51
CA PRO A 126 14.69 -1.82 -1.57
C PRO A 126 14.81 -2.46 -0.18
N GLU A 127 14.52 -1.71 0.89
CA GLU A 127 14.56 -2.16 2.29
C GLU A 127 13.25 -1.80 3.00
N GLN A 128 12.95 -2.52 4.08
CA GLN A 128 11.73 -2.25 4.86
C GLN A 128 11.84 -0.94 5.63
N LEU A 129 10.76 -0.16 5.61
CA LEU A 129 10.56 0.92 6.57
C LEU A 129 10.40 0.33 7.97
N ASP A 130 11.00 1.00 8.97
CA ASP A 130 10.63 0.74 10.35
C ASP A 130 9.23 1.32 10.65
N ARG A 131 8.71 1.01 11.84
CA ARG A 131 7.37 1.47 12.24
C ARG A 131 7.30 3.00 12.40
N VAL A 132 8.35 3.62 12.93
CA VAL A 132 8.35 5.06 13.21
C VAL A 132 8.27 5.83 11.90
N ASP A 133 9.08 5.46 10.91
CA ASP A 133 9.09 6.12 9.61
C ASP A 133 7.83 5.82 8.80
N ALA A 134 7.32 4.59 8.84
CA ALA A 134 6.03 4.27 8.24
C ALA A 134 4.88 5.11 8.83
N MET A 135 4.86 5.32 10.16
CA MET A 135 3.86 6.16 10.82
C MET A 135 4.03 7.64 10.48
N ARG A 136 5.27 8.14 10.37
CA ARG A 136 5.53 9.53 9.92
C ARG A 136 4.98 9.77 8.52
N ILE A 137 5.28 8.87 7.59
CA ILE A 137 4.77 8.94 6.20
C ILE A 137 3.24 8.85 6.19
N ALA A 138 2.65 7.96 7.00
CA ALA A 138 1.20 7.80 7.09
C ALA A 138 0.46 9.04 7.61
N ALA A 139 1.11 9.84 8.46
CA ALA A 139 0.53 11.05 9.05
C ALA A 139 0.42 12.22 8.05
N GLU A 140 1.16 12.17 6.95
CA GLU A 140 1.12 13.20 5.92
C GLU A 140 -0.13 13.10 5.06
N LEU A 141 -0.66 14.26 4.65
CA LEU A 141 -1.87 14.31 3.82
C LEU A 141 -1.63 13.56 2.49
N ASP A 142 -0.52 13.88 1.85
CA ASP A 142 0.00 13.20 0.67
C ASP A 142 1.15 12.25 1.09
N TRP A 143 0.77 11.03 1.46
CA TRP A 143 1.73 10.00 1.87
C TRP A 143 2.69 9.61 0.74
N LEU A 144 2.28 9.76 -0.53
CA LEU A 144 3.11 9.34 -1.65
C LEU A 144 4.25 10.34 -1.86
N SER A 145 3.94 11.64 -1.80
CA SER A 145 4.97 12.70 -1.78
C SER A 145 5.88 12.58 -0.55
N ALA A 146 5.32 12.26 0.62
CA ALA A 146 6.11 12.03 1.82
C ALA A 146 7.06 10.83 1.69
N LEU A 147 6.59 9.72 1.10
CA LEU A 147 7.42 8.56 0.82
C LEU A 147 8.51 8.86 -0.23
N ALA A 148 8.18 9.64 -1.25
CA ALA A 148 9.14 10.08 -2.26
C ALA A 148 10.29 10.88 -1.62
N ALA A 149 9.94 11.90 -0.83
CA ALA A 149 10.92 12.73 -0.12
C ALA A 149 11.77 11.90 0.85
N PHE A 150 11.16 10.98 1.60
CA PHE A 150 11.88 10.06 2.46
C PHE A 150 12.90 9.22 1.65
N SER A 151 12.49 8.72 0.49
CA SER A 151 13.31 7.85 -0.34
C SER A 151 14.48 8.58 -1.00
N GLU A 152 14.31 9.86 -1.33
CA GLU A 152 15.41 10.71 -1.79
C GLU A 152 16.48 10.90 -0.70
N VAL A 153 16.05 11.22 0.53
CA VAL A 153 16.97 11.37 1.66
C VAL A 153 17.68 10.05 1.96
N TRP A 154 16.95 8.93 1.95
CA TRP A 154 17.53 7.61 2.16
C TRP A 154 18.61 7.27 1.12
N ARG A 155 18.37 7.59 -0.16
CA ARG A 155 19.35 7.35 -1.24
C ARG A 155 20.58 8.24 -1.13
N ALA A 156 20.41 9.50 -0.72
CA ALA A 156 21.52 10.43 -0.57
C ALA A 156 22.46 10.07 0.60
N ALA A 157 22.00 9.24 1.55
CA ALA A 157 22.76 8.82 2.72
C ALA A 157 23.60 7.54 2.50
N ARG A 158 23.57 6.95 1.30
CA ARG A 158 24.30 5.72 0.94
C ARG A 158 25.27 5.95 -0.21
#